data_AF-A0A2L0D2F7-F1
#
_entry.id   AF-A0A2L0D2F7-F1
#
_cell.length_a   1.000
_cell.length_b   1.000
_cell.length_c   1.000
_cell.angle_alpha   90.00
_cell.angle_beta   90.00
_cell.angle_gamma   90.00
#
_symmetry.space_group_name_H-M   'P 1'
#
loop_
_entity.id
_entity.type
_entity.pdbx_description
1 polymer ?
#
loop_
_entity_poly.entity_id
_entity_poly.type
_entity_poly.pdbx_seq_one_letter_code
_entity_poly.pdbx_strand_id
1 'polypeptide(L)'
;MEFIVILIVLIAISGLGTYYATNRPTALQRRNTTLRLQDLKDTIQQADRQVKLLDNYLADQDYTQYSIVARQLLPKLDQITTESEALKDDMDLKIYRRVTKKANDVKADVNLQLERLHIATDLEPASEEETRLLKRAPELTTIYHNIQRDHRAITEKIKEADNQAELTALHENNMRRFEDILTGYLKIKEAPKEYYNAEERLSEAKIALEQFDLELDETLRQLNESGLKDFDVSLRMMRDKI
;
A
#
# COMPACT_ATOMS: atom_id res chain seq x y z
N MET A 1 -0.55 -21.65 8.69
CA MET A 1 -1.37 -20.82 9.60
C MET A 1 -2.77 -20.82 9.00
N GLU A 2 -3.80 -21.29 9.72
CA GLU A 2 -5.15 -21.42 9.17
C GLU A 2 -5.89 -20.07 9.22
N PHE A 3 -5.97 -19.36 8.10
CA PHE A 3 -6.79 -18.16 8.01
C PHE A 3 -8.25 -18.55 7.82
N ILE A 4 -8.97 -18.64 8.94
CA ILE A 4 -10.41 -18.91 8.96
C ILE A 4 -11.12 -17.85 8.12
N VAL A 5 -11.74 -18.25 7.03
CA VAL A 5 -12.45 -17.41 6.04
C VAL A 5 -13.49 -16.46 6.72
N ILE A 6 -13.59 -15.19 6.30
CA ILE A 6 -14.61 -14.20 6.74
C ILE A 6 -16.04 -14.70 6.39
N LEU A 7 -16.15 -15.57 5.37
CA LEU A 7 -17.37 -16.06 4.73
C LEU A 7 -18.41 -16.78 5.60
N ILE A 8 -18.16 -17.11 6.87
CA ILE A 8 -19.11 -17.93 7.65
C ILE A 8 -20.45 -17.19 7.94
N VAL A 9 -20.65 -15.90 7.61
CA VAL A 9 -21.79 -15.13 8.18
C VAL A 9 -22.75 -14.46 7.18
N LEU A 10 -22.55 -14.56 5.87
CA LEU A 10 -23.40 -13.84 4.91
C LEU A 10 -24.74 -14.53 4.56
N ILE A 11 -25.16 -15.54 5.33
CA ILE A 11 -26.48 -16.20 5.21
C ILE A 11 -27.58 -15.40 5.95
N ALA A 12 -27.22 -14.44 6.80
CA ALA A 12 -28.18 -13.62 7.56
C ALA A 12 -28.47 -12.24 6.93
N ILE A 13 -28.22 -12.03 5.63
CA ILE A 13 -28.65 -10.82 4.90
C ILE A 13 -30.02 -11.01 4.22
N SER A 14 -30.50 -12.25 4.09
CA SER A 14 -31.80 -12.56 3.47
C SER A 14 -33.00 -12.48 4.42
N GLY A 15 -32.79 -12.24 5.71
CA GLY A 15 -33.87 -12.16 6.70
C GLY A 15 -33.81 -10.88 7.50
N LEU A 16 -34.62 -9.90 7.10
CA LEU A 16 -35.22 -8.84 7.94
C LEU A 16 -34.37 -8.43 9.16
N GLY A 17 -33.65 -7.31 9.04
CA GLY A 17 -33.13 -6.59 10.19
C GLY A 17 -34.26 -6.36 11.20
N THR A 18 -34.20 -7.09 12.30
CA THR A 18 -35.05 -6.88 13.46
C THR A 18 -34.66 -5.54 14.07
N TYR A 19 -35.42 -4.52 13.69
CA TYR A 19 -35.97 -3.48 14.57
C TYR A 19 -34.99 -2.84 15.56
N TYR A 20 -34.50 -1.62 15.27
CA TYR A 20 -34.28 -0.53 16.25
C TYR A 20 -33.99 0.83 15.55
N ALA A 21 -34.82 1.23 14.57
CA ALA A 21 -34.76 2.59 14.01
C ALA A 21 -36.09 3.33 14.22
N THR A 22 -36.07 4.36 15.08
CA THR A 22 -37.21 5.18 15.49
C THR A 22 -37.72 6.16 14.43
N ASN A 23 -37.06 6.26 13.27
CA ASN A 23 -37.51 7.06 12.13
C ASN A 23 -37.75 6.15 10.92
N ARG A 24 -38.93 6.23 10.30
CA ARG A 24 -39.25 5.43 9.10
C ARG A 24 -38.41 5.95 7.91
N PRO A 25 -37.42 5.20 7.41
CA PRO A 25 -36.62 5.66 6.27
C PRO A 25 -37.45 5.66 5.00
N THR A 26 -37.20 6.65 4.13
CA THR A 26 -37.86 6.78 2.82
C THR A 26 -37.54 5.58 1.92
N ALA A 27 -38.38 5.29 0.92
CA ALA A 27 -38.17 4.15 0.01
C ALA A 27 -36.81 4.22 -0.74
N LEU A 28 -36.31 5.43 -1.02
CA LEU A 28 -35.01 5.65 -1.64
C LEU A 28 -33.84 5.33 -0.69
N GLN A 29 -33.92 5.74 0.57
CA GLN A 29 -32.92 5.42 1.59
C GLN A 29 -32.80 3.91 1.80
N ARG A 30 -33.95 3.20 1.89
CA ARG A 30 -33.95 1.73 2.02
C ARG A 30 -33.29 1.03 0.84
N ARG A 31 -33.55 1.49 -0.39
CA ARG A 31 -32.90 0.96 -1.60
C ARG A 31 -31.39 1.21 -1.58
N ASN A 32 -30.96 2.40 -1.18
CA ASN A 32 -29.54 2.74 -1.06
C ASN A 32 -28.83 1.85 -0.01
N THR A 33 -29.37 1.74 1.21
CA THR A 33 -28.83 0.86 2.26
C THR A 33 -28.73 -0.59 1.81
N THR A 34 -29.75 -1.10 1.12
CA THR A 34 -29.74 -2.49 0.60
C THR A 34 -28.60 -2.71 -0.40
N LEU A 35 -28.39 -1.75 -1.32
CA LEU A 35 -27.29 -1.82 -2.28
C LEU A 35 -25.93 -1.76 -1.59
N ARG A 36 -25.76 -0.89 -0.59
CA ARG A 36 -24.51 -0.80 0.20
C ARG A 36 -24.21 -2.08 0.98
N LEU A 37 -25.23 -2.70 1.58
CA LEU A 37 -25.08 -4.00 2.24
C LEU A 37 -24.69 -5.13 1.27
N GLN A 38 -25.21 -5.08 0.04
CA GLN A 38 -24.82 -6.02 -1.01
C GLN A 38 -23.38 -5.78 -1.48
N ASP A 39 -22.99 -4.53 -1.71
CA ASP A 39 -21.62 -4.18 -2.11
C ASP A 39 -20.59 -4.54 -1.03
N LEU A 40 -20.91 -4.30 0.25
CA LEU A 40 -20.11 -4.74 1.39
C LEU A 40 -19.96 -6.26 1.40
N LYS A 41 -21.06 -7.00 1.16
CA LYS A 41 -21.03 -8.46 1.06
C LYS A 41 -20.11 -8.95 -0.06
N ASP A 42 -20.20 -8.34 -1.24
CA ASP A 42 -19.40 -8.73 -2.40
C ASP A 42 -17.91 -8.40 -2.19
N THR A 43 -17.62 -7.26 -1.56
CA THR A 43 -16.27 -6.85 -1.15
C THR A 43 -15.67 -7.84 -0.14
N ILE A 44 -16.44 -8.25 0.87
CA ILE A 44 -16.03 -9.29 1.84
C ILE A 44 -15.70 -10.61 1.13
N GLN A 45 -16.54 -11.05 0.19
CA GLN A 45 -16.28 -12.29 -0.55
C GLN A 45 -15.02 -12.20 -1.43
N GLN A 46 -14.75 -11.03 -2.01
CA GLN A 46 -13.53 -10.83 -2.76
C GLN A 46 -12.30 -10.86 -1.84
N ALA A 47 -12.36 -10.17 -0.70
CA ALA A 47 -11.31 -10.19 0.32
C ALA A 47 -11.01 -11.62 0.79
N ASP A 48 -12.04 -12.44 1.00
CA ASP A 48 -11.87 -13.85 1.37
C ASP A 48 -11.12 -14.69 0.34
N ARG A 49 -11.40 -14.46 -0.96
CA ARG A 49 -10.66 -15.13 -2.03
C ARG A 49 -9.20 -14.68 -2.03
N GLN A 50 -8.94 -13.40 -1.79
CA GLN A 50 -7.58 -12.86 -1.72
C GLN A 50 -6.81 -13.44 -0.52
N VAL A 51 -7.44 -13.56 0.66
CA VAL A 51 -6.84 -14.22 1.83
C VAL A 51 -6.43 -15.66 1.51
N LYS A 52 -7.30 -16.43 0.84
CA LYS A 52 -6.94 -17.80 0.42
C LYS A 52 -5.78 -17.86 -0.57
N LEU A 53 -5.69 -16.88 -1.47
CA LEU A 53 -4.56 -16.78 -2.39
C LEU A 53 -3.26 -16.49 -1.64
N LEU A 54 -3.31 -15.61 -0.63
CA LEU A 54 -2.15 -15.34 0.24
C LEU A 54 -1.65 -16.61 0.93
N ASP A 55 -2.54 -17.47 1.41
CA ASP A 55 -2.18 -18.76 2.03
C ASP A 55 -1.43 -19.66 1.06
N ASN A 56 -1.94 -19.76 -0.18
CA ASN A 56 -1.30 -20.55 -1.22
C ASN A 56 0.08 -20.00 -1.58
N TYR A 57 0.21 -18.68 -1.75
CA TYR A 57 1.50 -18.06 -2.06
C TYR A 57 2.51 -18.20 -0.92
N LEU A 58 2.09 -18.15 0.34
CA LEU A 58 2.98 -18.46 1.47
C LEU A 58 3.44 -19.92 1.46
N ALA A 59 2.53 -20.85 1.14
CA ALA A 59 2.85 -22.28 1.07
C ALA A 59 3.82 -22.60 -0.09
N ASP A 60 3.61 -21.96 -1.24
CA ASP A 60 4.41 -22.11 -2.44
C ASP A 60 5.71 -21.28 -2.43
N GLN A 61 5.94 -20.51 -1.35
CA GLN A 61 7.06 -19.55 -1.22
C GLN A 61 7.10 -18.49 -2.33
N ASP A 62 5.94 -18.20 -2.95
CA ASP A 62 5.78 -17.15 -3.96
C ASP A 62 5.55 -15.78 -3.28
N TYR A 63 6.60 -15.26 -2.65
CA TYR A 63 6.55 -13.99 -1.93
C TYR A 63 6.24 -12.79 -2.84
N THR A 64 6.54 -12.91 -4.13
CA THR A 64 6.18 -11.96 -5.18
C THR A 64 4.67 -11.83 -5.30
N GLN A 65 3.96 -12.94 -5.54
CA GLN A 65 2.50 -12.89 -5.65
C GLN A 65 1.82 -12.62 -4.31
N TYR A 66 2.43 -13.06 -3.21
CA TYR A 66 2.00 -12.70 -1.86
C TYR A 66 1.96 -11.18 -1.67
N SER A 67 3.07 -10.49 -1.98
CA SER A 67 3.19 -9.04 -1.86
C SER A 67 2.10 -8.29 -2.63
N ILE A 68 1.89 -8.68 -3.89
CA ILE A 68 0.91 -8.04 -4.79
C ILE A 68 -0.51 -8.17 -4.22
N VAL A 69 -0.91 -9.38 -3.83
CA VAL A 69 -2.27 -9.62 -3.33
C VAL A 69 -2.48 -8.99 -1.96
N ALA A 70 -1.44 -8.96 -1.12
CA ALA A 70 -1.52 -8.38 0.22
C ALA A 70 -1.82 -6.88 0.13
N ARG A 71 -1.11 -6.15 -0.73
CA ARG A 71 -1.34 -4.70 -0.94
C ARG A 71 -2.69 -4.37 -1.54
N GLN A 72 -3.25 -5.25 -2.36
CA GLN A 72 -4.62 -5.08 -2.86
C GLN A 72 -5.67 -5.41 -1.81
N LEU A 73 -5.35 -6.25 -0.83
CA LEU A 73 -6.27 -6.69 0.22
C LEU A 73 -6.37 -5.66 1.35
N LEU A 74 -5.24 -5.10 1.81
CA LEU A 74 -5.19 -4.13 2.92
C LEU A 74 -6.20 -2.96 2.80
N PRO A 75 -6.28 -2.21 1.68
CA PRO A 75 -7.23 -1.11 1.54
C PRO A 75 -8.69 -1.60 1.51
N LYS A 76 -8.95 -2.82 1.03
CA LYS A 76 -10.28 -3.42 1.07
C LYS A 76 -10.69 -3.80 2.48
N LEU A 77 -9.76 -4.25 3.33
CA LEU A 77 -10.04 -4.49 4.74
C LEU A 77 -10.40 -3.19 5.45
N ASP A 78 -9.74 -2.08 5.12
CA ASP A 78 -10.09 -0.74 5.62
C ASP A 78 -11.46 -0.27 5.12
N GLN A 79 -11.77 -0.49 3.84
CA GLN A 79 -13.10 -0.22 3.29
C GLN A 79 -14.18 -1.06 4.01
N ILE A 80 -13.94 -2.36 4.24
CA ILE A 80 -14.88 -3.24 4.94
C ILE A 80 -15.13 -2.75 6.37
N THR A 81 -14.08 -2.38 7.11
CA THR A 81 -14.25 -1.89 8.49
C THR A 81 -15.00 -0.55 8.53
N THR A 82 -14.65 0.39 7.66
CA THR A 82 -15.27 1.71 7.56
C THR A 82 -16.75 1.60 7.17
N GLU A 83 -17.05 0.81 6.13
CA GLU A 83 -18.42 0.61 5.65
C GLU A 83 -19.27 -0.17 6.66
N SER A 84 -18.68 -1.14 7.36
CA SER A 84 -19.36 -1.85 8.45
C SER A 84 -19.71 -0.93 9.62
N GLU A 85 -18.86 0.05 9.96
CA GLU A 85 -19.20 1.06 10.98
C GLU A 85 -20.34 1.96 10.50
N ALA A 86 -20.31 2.39 9.22
CA ALA A 86 -21.35 3.24 8.64
C ALA A 86 -22.72 2.54 8.56
N LEU A 87 -22.74 1.21 8.40
CA LEU A 87 -23.96 0.40 8.30
C LEU A 87 -24.32 -0.33 9.61
N LYS A 88 -23.66 0.01 10.72
CA LYS A 88 -23.82 -0.67 12.01
C LYS A 88 -25.26 -0.77 12.51
N ASP A 89 -26.04 0.29 12.32
CA ASP A 89 -27.46 0.35 12.74
C ASP A 89 -28.39 -0.44 11.79
N ASP A 90 -27.92 -0.72 10.58
CA ASP A 90 -28.62 -1.51 9.55
C ASP A 90 -28.18 -2.98 9.52
N MET A 91 -27.19 -3.36 10.34
CA MET A 91 -26.62 -4.70 10.45
C MET A 91 -26.93 -5.32 11.82
N ASP A 92 -27.04 -6.65 11.89
CA ASP A 92 -27.08 -7.33 13.18
C ASP A 92 -25.75 -7.08 13.94
N LEU A 93 -25.86 -6.70 15.21
CA LEU A 93 -24.71 -6.32 16.04
C LEU A 93 -23.64 -7.42 16.14
N LYS A 94 -24.04 -8.71 16.13
CA LYS A 94 -23.10 -9.83 16.13
C LYS A 94 -22.40 -9.95 14.79
N ILE A 95 -23.10 -9.71 13.68
CA ILE A 95 -22.52 -9.72 12.33
C ILE A 95 -21.50 -8.58 12.21
N TYR A 96 -21.89 -7.35 12.54
CA TYR A 96 -21.00 -6.19 12.54
C TYR A 96 -19.72 -6.46 13.35
N ARG A 97 -19.84 -6.90 14.62
CA ARG A 97 -18.69 -7.18 15.48
C ARG A 97 -17.76 -8.25 14.90
N ARG A 98 -18.31 -9.24 14.23
CA ARG A 98 -17.52 -10.33 13.66
C ARG A 98 -16.79 -9.89 12.40
N VAL A 99 -17.44 -9.15 11.52
CA VAL A 99 -16.85 -8.62 10.29
C VAL A 99 -15.70 -7.67 10.62
N THR A 100 -15.93 -6.69 11.50
CA THR A 100 -14.89 -5.73 11.90
C THR A 100 -13.73 -6.40 12.61
N LYS A 101 -13.99 -7.27 13.60
CA LYS A 101 -12.94 -8.04 14.26
C LYS A 101 -12.11 -8.84 13.26
N LYS A 102 -12.78 -9.56 12.35
CA LYS A 102 -12.07 -10.43 11.42
C LYS A 102 -11.26 -9.64 10.39
N ALA A 103 -11.80 -8.54 9.86
CA ALA A 103 -11.06 -7.67 8.96
C ALA A 103 -9.80 -7.11 9.64
N ASN A 104 -9.90 -6.71 10.91
CA ASN A 104 -8.75 -6.24 11.70
C ASN A 104 -7.74 -7.37 11.98
N ASP A 105 -8.19 -8.57 12.35
CA ASP A 105 -7.31 -9.72 12.60
C ASP A 105 -6.54 -10.10 11.33
N VAL A 106 -7.20 -10.12 10.17
CA VAL A 106 -6.56 -10.39 8.88
C VAL A 106 -5.58 -9.28 8.51
N LYS A 107 -5.96 -8.01 8.70
CA LYS A 107 -5.07 -6.86 8.43
C LYS A 107 -3.79 -6.93 9.26
N ALA A 108 -3.93 -7.20 10.56
CA ALA A 108 -2.81 -7.32 11.47
C ALA A 108 -1.87 -8.46 11.07
N ASP A 109 -2.41 -9.62 10.71
CA ASP A 109 -1.57 -10.74 10.28
C ASP A 109 -0.88 -10.47 8.93
N VAL A 110 -1.61 -9.97 7.92
CA VAL A 110 -1.01 -9.65 6.62
C VAL A 110 0.14 -8.66 6.79
N ASN A 111 -0.03 -7.63 7.62
CA ASN A 111 1.06 -6.69 7.94
C ASN A 111 2.24 -7.37 8.64
N LEU A 112 1.98 -8.26 9.61
CA LEU A 112 3.03 -9.02 10.29
C LEU A 112 3.82 -9.90 9.32
N GLN A 113 3.16 -10.54 8.36
CA GLN A 113 3.83 -11.37 7.37
C GLN A 113 4.63 -10.53 6.38
N LEU A 114 4.10 -9.39 5.92
CA LEU A 114 4.84 -8.44 5.10
C LEU A 114 6.10 -7.94 5.82
N GLU A 115 6.00 -7.60 7.11
CA GLU A 115 7.14 -7.20 7.94
C GLU A 115 8.19 -8.30 8.04
N ARG A 116 7.78 -9.56 8.27
CA ARG A 116 8.67 -10.73 8.29
C ARG A 116 9.38 -10.97 6.97
N LEU A 117 8.73 -10.65 5.86
CA LEU A 117 9.29 -10.74 4.51
C LEU A 117 10.09 -9.50 4.13
N HIS A 118 10.25 -8.54 5.03
CA HIS A 118 10.89 -7.24 4.78
C HIS A 118 10.26 -6.46 3.61
N ILE A 119 8.94 -6.62 3.45
CA ILE A 119 8.14 -5.90 2.44
C ILE A 119 7.44 -4.74 3.16
N ALA A 120 7.57 -3.53 2.63
CA ALA A 120 6.91 -2.36 3.23
C ALA A 120 5.38 -2.47 3.13
N THR A 121 4.71 -2.20 4.25
CA THR A 121 3.27 -2.40 4.49
C THR A 121 2.40 -1.21 4.06
N ASP A 122 3.02 -0.07 3.77
CA ASP A 122 2.39 1.22 3.47
C ASP A 122 2.42 1.57 1.98
N LEU A 123 2.65 0.55 1.15
CA LEU A 123 2.74 0.68 -0.29
C LEU A 123 1.37 0.53 -0.93
N GLU A 124 1.11 1.40 -1.91
CA GLU A 124 -0.06 1.36 -2.77
C GLU A 124 -0.19 -0.01 -3.48
N PRO A 125 -1.39 -0.36 -3.97
CA PRO A 125 -1.57 -1.55 -4.79
C PRO A 125 -0.55 -1.61 -5.93
N ALA A 126 0.08 -2.78 -6.11
CA ALA A 126 1.17 -2.90 -7.06
C ALA A 126 0.76 -2.47 -8.48
N SER A 127 1.51 -1.53 -9.05
CA SER A 127 1.33 -1.11 -10.44
C SER A 127 1.67 -2.25 -11.40
N GLU A 128 1.31 -2.11 -12.68
CA GLU A 128 1.70 -3.11 -13.69
C GLU A 128 3.23 -3.22 -13.80
N GLU A 129 3.94 -2.10 -13.69
CA GLU A 129 5.40 -2.04 -13.71
C GLU A 129 6.02 -2.71 -12.47
N GLU A 130 5.46 -2.44 -11.29
CA GLU A 130 5.88 -3.12 -10.06
C GLU A 130 5.62 -4.64 -10.15
N THR A 131 4.50 -5.05 -10.74
CA THR A 131 4.21 -6.48 -10.95
C THR A 131 5.25 -7.14 -11.86
N ARG A 132 5.70 -6.43 -12.91
CA ARG A 132 6.77 -6.90 -13.79
C ARG A 132 8.10 -6.98 -13.05
N LEU A 133 8.44 -5.97 -12.26
CA LEU A 133 9.63 -5.94 -11.40
C LEU A 133 9.65 -7.12 -10.44
N LEU A 134 8.60 -7.28 -9.64
CA LEU A 134 8.50 -8.34 -8.63
C LEU A 134 8.63 -9.75 -9.24
N LYS A 135 8.19 -9.96 -10.49
CA LYS A 135 8.31 -11.24 -11.20
C LYS A 135 9.68 -11.48 -11.82
N ARG A 136 10.34 -10.44 -12.32
CA ARG A 136 11.53 -10.58 -13.19
C ARG A 136 12.84 -10.20 -12.50
N ALA A 137 12.76 -9.27 -11.55
CA ALA A 137 13.89 -8.72 -10.82
C ALA A 137 13.55 -8.61 -9.32
N PRO A 138 13.18 -9.71 -8.64
CA PRO A 138 12.87 -9.68 -7.21
C PRO A 138 14.03 -9.14 -6.36
N GLU A 139 15.27 -9.22 -6.84
CA GLU A 139 16.45 -8.63 -6.22
C GLU A 139 16.42 -7.08 -6.14
N LEU A 140 15.61 -6.42 -6.96
CA LEU A 140 15.43 -4.96 -6.96
C LEU A 140 14.25 -4.51 -6.09
N THR A 141 13.50 -5.44 -5.49
CA THR A 141 12.27 -5.16 -4.76
C THR A 141 12.47 -4.16 -3.64
N THR A 142 13.46 -4.40 -2.78
CA THR A 142 13.77 -3.52 -1.64
C THR A 142 14.16 -2.12 -2.11
N ILE A 143 15.04 -2.02 -3.12
CA ILE A 143 15.50 -0.76 -3.69
C ILE A 143 14.31 0.02 -4.27
N TYR A 144 13.45 -0.65 -5.05
CA TYR A 144 12.25 -0.05 -5.62
C TYR A 144 11.30 0.50 -4.54
N HIS A 145 11.07 -0.26 -3.47
CA HIS A 145 10.18 0.15 -2.38
C HIS A 145 10.71 1.34 -1.59
N ASN A 146 12.01 1.35 -1.28
CA ASN A 146 12.65 2.50 -0.64
C ASN A 146 12.47 3.76 -1.50
N ILE A 147 12.82 3.68 -2.78
CA ILE A 147 12.67 4.77 -3.75
C ILE A 147 11.22 5.29 -3.82
N GLN A 148 10.22 4.41 -3.88
CA GLN A 148 8.82 4.83 -3.92
C GLN A 148 8.38 5.53 -2.63
N ARG A 149 8.79 5.00 -1.47
CA ARG A 149 8.51 5.62 -0.16
C ARG A 149 9.13 7.01 -0.07
N ASP A 150 10.40 7.12 -0.45
CA ASP A 150 11.15 8.37 -0.32
C ASP A 150 10.68 9.38 -1.37
N HIS A 151 10.33 8.93 -2.58
CA HIS A 151 9.67 9.75 -3.60
C HIS A 151 8.38 10.40 -3.07
N ARG A 152 7.52 9.64 -2.38
CA ARG A 152 6.29 10.16 -1.76
C ARG A 152 6.61 11.19 -0.68
N ALA A 153 7.53 10.87 0.25
CA ALA A 153 7.92 11.77 1.33
C ALA A 153 8.55 13.08 0.81
N ILE A 154 9.41 13.00 -0.20
CA ILE A 154 10.01 14.16 -0.87
C ILE A 154 8.94 15.01 -1.54
N THR A 155 8.03 14.38 -2.28
CA THR A 155 6.93 15.09 -2.97
C THR A 155 6.04 15.84 -1.97
N GLU A 156 5.76 15.26 -0.81
CA GLU A 156 5.02 15.93 0.27
C GLU A 156 5.78 17.15 0.80
N LYS A 157 7.08 17.02 1.08
CA LYS A 157 7.91 18.14 1.58
C LYS A 157 8.07 19.26 0.57
N ILE A 158 8.19 18.93 -0.71
CA ILE A 158 8.30 19.92 -1.79
C ILE A 158 7.03 20.78 -1.87
N LYS A 159 5.84 20.24 -1.59
CA LYS A 159 4.59 21.03 -1.58
C LYS A 159 4.58 22.13 -0.52
N GLU A 160 5.32 21.95 0.56
CA GLU A 160 5.41 22.90 1.68
C GLU A 160 6.61 23.86 1.54
N ALA A 161 7.46 23.67 0.52
CA ALA A 161 8.67 24.45 0.32
C ALA A 161 8.43 25.73 -0.49
N ASP A 162 9.13 26.82 -0.13
CA ASP A 162 9.04 28.11 -0.83
C ASP A 162 9.41 28.02 -2.33
N ASN A 163 10.37 27.15 -2.68
CA ASN A 163 10.85 26.93 -4.05
C ASN A 163 10.23 25.68 -4.71
N GLN A 164 8.97 25.38 -4.40
CA GLN A 164 8.23 24.20 -4.87
C GLN A 164 8.43 23.88 -6.36
N ALA A 165 8.27 24.85 -7.25
CA ALA A 165 8.30 24.59 -8.70
C ALA A 165 9.66 24.07 -9.19
N GLU A 166 10.76 24.64 -8.67
CA GLU A 166 12.11 24.22 -9.02
C GLU A 166 12.43 22.84 -8.46
N LEU A 167 12.12 22.62 -7.17
CA LEU A 167 12.34 21.33 -6.53
C LEU A 167 11.51 20.22 -7.18
N THR A 168 10.27 20.51 -7.57
CA THR A 168 9.40 19.58 -8.28
C THR A 168 10.03 19.18 -9.61
N ALA A 169 10.44 20.15 -10.44
CA ALA A 169 11.04 19.88 -11.74
C ALA A 169 12.35 19.08 -11.63
N LEU A 170 13.18 19.38 -10.63
CA LEU A 170 14.41 18.63 -10.36
C LEU A 170 14.11 17.19 -9.95
N HIS A 171 13.19 17.00 -8.99
CA HIS A 171 12.80 15.67 -8.50
C HIS A 171 12.16 14.83 -9.60
N GLU A 172 11.26 15.40 -10.40
CA GLU A 172 10.65 14.71 -11.55
C GLU A 172 11.67 14.34 -12.63
N ASN A 173 12.75 15.13 -12.82
CA ASN A 173 13.84 14.75 -13.72
C ASN A 173 14.59 13.52 -13.18
N ASN A 174 14.89 13.53 -11.89
CA ASN A 174 15.59 12.42 -11.24
C ASN A 174 14.77 11.13 -11.31
N MET A 175 13.46 11.19 -11.02
CA MET A 175 12.57 10.04 -11.11
C MET A 175 12.46 9.47 -12.53
N ARG A 176 12.42 10.33 -13.57
CA ARG A 176 12.43 9.85 -14.96
C ARG A 176 13.69 9.05 -15.30
N ARG A 177 14.86 9.47 -14.78
CA ARG A 177 16.11 8.71 -14.99
C ARG A 177 16.04 7.33 -14.31
N PHE A 178 15.47 7.26 -13.12
CA PHE A 178 15.22 6.00 -12.43
C PHE A 178 14.31 5.08 -13.25
N GLU A 179 13.18 5.61 -13.76
CA GLU A 179 12.23 4.86 -14.60
C GLU A 179 12.90 4.33 -15.87
N ASP A 180 13.72 5.15 -16.53
CA ASP A 180 14.46 4.76 -17.74
C ASP A 180 15.43 3.60 -17.46
N ILE A 181 16.20 3.69 -16.37
CA ILE A 181 17.16 2.64 -15.97
C ILE A 181 16.43 1.36 -15.59
N LEU A 182 15.36 1.45 -14.79
CA LEU A 182 14.55 0.31 -14.37
C LEU A 182 13.91 -0.37 -15.59
N THR A 183 13.30 0.41 -16.50
CA THR A 183 12.71 -0.10 -17.73
C THR A 183 13.76 -0.82 -18.59
N GLY A 184 14.95 -0.24 -18.72
CA GLY A 184 16.08 -0.85 -19.42
C GLY A 184 16.50 -2.18 -18.79
N TYR A 185 16.65 -2.19 -17.46
CA TYR A 185 16.98 -3.38 -16.69
C TYR A 185 15.99 -4.51 -16.95
N LEU A 186 14.69 -4.23 -16.83
CA LEU A 186 13.63 -5.23 -16.99
C LEU A 186 13.58 -5.81 -18.42
N LYS A 187 13.77 -4.98 -19.45
CA LYS A 187 13.85 -5.43 -20.85
C LYS A 187 15.03 -6.38 -21.08
N ILE A 188 16.21 -6.03 -20.57
CA ILE A 188 17.41 -6.88 -20.71
C ILE A 188 17.21 -8.19 -19.94
N LYS A 189 16.60 -8.15 -18.75
CA LYS A 189 16.31 -9.34 -17.93
C LYS A 189 15.30 -10.27 -18.61
N GLU A 190 14.35 -9.73 -19.36
CA GLU A 190 13.33 -10.50 -20.09
C GLU A 190 13.94 -11.28 -21.26
N ALA A 191 14.84 -10.67 -22.03
CA ALA A 191 15.43 -11.28 -23.22
C ALA A 191 16.97 -11.08 -23.27
N PRO A 192 17.75 -11.63 -22.33
CA PRO A 192 19.17 -11.29 -22.19
C PRO A 192 20.02 -11.66 -23.41
N LYS A 193 19.62 -12.66 -24.18
CA LYS A 193 20.32 -13.08 -25.41
C LYS A 193 20.16 -12.09 -26.57
N GLU A 194 19.18 -11.19 -26.51
CA GLU A 194 18.90 -10.19 -27.55
C GLU A 194 19.73 -8.91 -27.37
N TYR A 195 20.50 -8.81 -26.29
CA TYR A 195 21.29 -7.63 -25.96
C TYR A 195 22.78 -7.97 -25.84
N TYR A 196 23.63 -7.11 -26.40
CA TYR A 196 25.08 -7.17 -26.16
C TYR A 196 25.39 -6.81 -24.71
N ASN A 197 26.38 -7.52 -24.14
CA ASN A 197 26.89 -7.31 -22.78
C ASN A 197 25.77 -7.26 -21.72
N ALA A 198 24.72 -8.08 -21.88
CA ALA A 198 23.54 -8.05 -21.03
C ALA A 198 23.87 -8.14 -19.54
N GLU A 199 24.77 -9.03 -19.15
CA GLU A 199 25.15 -9.23 -17.74
C GLU A 199 25.88 -8.01 -17.15
N GLU A 200 26.84 -7.44 -17.87
CA GLU A 200 27.55 -6.22 -17.48
C GLU A 200 26.57 -5.05 -17.32
N ARG A 201 25.70 -4.85 -18.32
CA ARG A 201 24.69 -3.78 -18.29
C ARG A 201 23.66 -3.94 -17.18
N LEU A 202 23.26 -5.18 -16.87
CA LEU A 202 22.39 -5.45 -15.71
C LEU A 202 23.11 -5.12 -14.40
N SER A 203 24.40 -5.46 -14.28
CA SER A 203 25.19 -5.11 -13.10
C SER A 203 25.34 -3.58 -12.94
N GLU A 204 25.67 -2.87 -14.01
CA GLU A 204 25.78 -1.41 -14.01
C GLU A 204 24.45 -0.74 -13.66
N ALA A 205 23.35 -1.19 -14.27
CA ALA A 205 22.02 -0.67 -13.98
C ALA A 205 21.63 -0.94 -12.52
N LYS A 206 21.95 -2.11 -11.97
CA LYS A 206 21.72 -2.40 -10.55
C LYS A 206 22.48 -1.44 -9.63
N ILE A 207 23.77 -1.21 -9.89
CA ILE A 207 24.60 -0.26 -9.12
C ILE A 207 24.02 1.15 -9.23
N ALA A 208 23.57 1.56 -10.42
CA ALA A 208 22.95 2.86 -10.61
C ALA A 208 21.65 3.03 -9.82
N LEU A 209 20.82 1.97 -9.73
CA LEU A 209 19.60 1.98 -8.92
C LEU A 209 19.91 2.03 -7.42
N GLU A 210 20.93 1.29 -6.95
CA GLU A 210 21.40 1.36 -5.55
C GLU A 210 21.94 2.75 -5.19
N GLN A 211 22.71 3.35 -6.09
CA GLN A 211 23.22 4.70 -5.91
C GLN A 211 22.10 5.75 -5.88
N PHE A 212 21.08 5.58 -6.74
CA PHE A 212 19.92 6.46 -6.77
C PHE A 212 19.11 6.41 -5.47
N ASP A 213 18.94 5.23 -4.87
CA ASP A 213 18.31 5.06 -3.55
C ASP A 213 19.01 5.92 -2.48
N LEU A 214 20.34 5.83 -2.42
CA LEU A 214 21.15 6.63 -1.49
C LEU A 214 21.06 8.14 -1.74
N GLU A 215 20.94 8.56 -3.00
CA GLU A 215 20.77 9.96 -3.37
C GLU A 215 19.40 10.51 -2.97
N LEU A 216 18.34 9.70 -3.05
CA LEU A 216 17.02 10.07 -2.54
C LEU A 216 17.00 10.18 -1.02
N ASP A 217 17.63 9.24 -0.32
CA ASP A 217 17.81 9.30 1.13
C ASP A 217 18.46 10.62 1.59
N GLU A 218 19.53 11.03 0.90
CA GLU A 218 20.22 12.28 1.19
C GLU A 218 19.36 13.50 0.82
N THR A 219 18.63 13.45 -0.29
CA THR A 219 17.70 14.52 -0.68
C THR A 219 16.62 14.72 0.38
N LEU A 220 16.02 13.63 0.88
CA LEU A 220 15.02 13.67 1.93
C LEU A 220 15.59 14.23 3.24
N ARG A 221 16.82 13.85 3.59
CA ARG A 221 17.54 14.40 4.76
C ARG A 221 17.73 15.91 4.62
N GLN A 222 18.19 16.40 3.47
CA GLN A 222 18.38 17.83 3.23
C GLN A 222 17.07 18.63 3.30
N LEU A 223 15.97 18.07 2.79
CA LEU A 223 14.64 18.69 2.92
C LEU A 223 14.18 18.75 4.38
N ASN A 224 14.44 17.69 5.16
CA ASN A 224 14.16 17.69 6.60
C ASN A 224 14.96 18.77 7.35
N GLU A 225 16.27 18.83 7.12
CA GLU A 225 17.15 19.82 7.75
C GLU A 225 16.75 21.26 7.40
N SER A 226 16.36 21.50 6.14
CA SER A 226 15.86 22.83 5.75
C SER A 226 14.58 23.22 6.49
N GLY A 227 13.71 22.25 6.80
CA GLY A 227 12.50 22.48 7.59
C GLY A 227 12.75 22.71 9.08
N LEU A 228 13.93 22.37 9.61
CA LEU A 228 14.28 22.52 11.04
C LEU A 228 14.95 23.86 11.38
N LYS A 229 15.17 24.76 10.41
CA LYS A 229 15.84 26.05 10.63
C LYS A 229 15.21 26.87 11.77
N ASP A 230 13.88 26.91 11.86
CA ASP A 230 13.17 27.66 12.90
C ASP A 230 13.31 27.01 14.29
N PHE A 231 13.43 25.69 14.33
CA PHE A 231 13.71 24.94 15.56
C PHE A 231 15.10 25.29 16.10
N ASP A 232 16.12 25.31 15.25
CA ASP A 232 17.49 25.67 15.66
C ASP A 232 17.59 27.12 16.15
N VAL A 233 16.88 28.04 15.50
CA VAL A 233 16.78 29.44 15.95
C VAL A 233 16.12 29.50 17.33
N SER A 234 15.03 28.77 17.53
CA SER A 234 14.31 28.71 18.81
C SER A 234 15.18 28.13 19.92
N LEU A 235 15.92 27.05 19.66
CA LEU A 235 16.86 26.46 20.61
C LEU A 235 17.95 27.44 21.00
N ARG A 236 18.52 28.18 20.04
CA ARG A 236 19.54 29.20 20.32
C ARG A 236 19.00 30.32 21.18
N MET A 237 17.81 30.85 20.84
CA MET A 237 17.16 31.89 21.63
C MET A 237 16.82 31.46 23.07
N MET A 238 16.53 30.17 23.29
CA MET A 238 16.34 29.64 24.65
C MET A 238 17.66 29.53 25.41
N ARG A 239 18.74 29.12 24.76
CA ARG A 239 20.07 28.99 25.39
C ARG A 239 20.67 30.36 25.73
N ASP A 240 20.41 31.37 24.91
CA ASP A 240 20.88 32.75 25.15
C ASP A 240 20.08 33.48 26.27
N LYS A 241 19.00 32.87 26.80
CA LYS A 241 18.19 33.38 27.93
C LYS A 241 18.53 32.74 29.28
N ILE A 242 19.52 31.84 29.34
CA ILE A 242 20.05 31.19 30.55
C ILE A 242 21.43 31.77 30.85
#